data_AF-A0A7V9BAU4-F1
#
_entry.id   AF-A0A7V9BAU4-F1
#
_cell.length_a   1.000
_cell.length_b   1.000
_cell.length_c   1.000
_cell.angle_alpha   90.00
_cell.angle_beta   90.00
_cell.angle_gamma   90.00
#
_symmetry.space_group_name_H-M   'P 1'
#
loop_
_entity.id
_entity.type
_entity.pdbx_description
1 polymer ?
#
loop_
_entity_poly.entity_id
_entity_poly.type
_entity_poly.pdbx_seq_one_letter_code
_entity_poly.pdbx_strand_id
1 'polypeptide(L)'
;MTKKSAKREPAKKASSKSAAPSRPAATEPLGEYRRKRDFTKTSEPAGAATSRRRKTLAFVIQKHAASHLHFDLRLELDGVMKSWAVPKGPSIDPGVKRLAMEVEDHPIEYNRFEGTIPKGEYGGGTVMLWDQGTYTWHERDPDPEQRLRDGYASGDFKFVLKGKRLGGSWVLVRTRRGEKKPQWLLIKHRDEFAEQGADIVAQEVTSVTTGRSMEEIAAGKPRRSSRSARQA
;
A
#
# COMPACT_ATOMS: atom_id res chain seq x y z
N MET A 1 -2.32 -58.27 68.00
CA MET A 1 -1.57 -59.34 67.30
C MET A 1 -1.86 -59.20 65.80
N THR A 2 -1.06 -58.42 65.09
CA THR A 2 -0.01 -58.87 64.14
C THR A 2 -0.50 -59.35 62.76
N LYS A 3 -0.32 -58.46 61.78
CA LYS A 3 0.19 -58.63 60.40
C LYS A 3 -0.42 -59.71 59.49
N LYS A 4 -0.85 -59.29 58.28
CA LYS A 4 -0.04 -59.55 57.07
C LYS A 4 -0.42 -58.66 55.87
N SER A 5 0.61 -58.29 55.15
CA SER A 5 0.70 -57.39 54.00
C SER A 5 0.19 -58.02 52.71
N ALA A 6 -0.32 -57.19 51.80
CA ALA A 6 -0.31 -57.47 50.37
C ALA A 6 0.16 -56.23 49.59
N LYS A 7 1.17 -56.46 48.76
CA LYS A 7 1.96 -55.54 47.95
C LYS A 7 1.25 -55.34 46.59
N ARG A 8 1.13 -54.11 46.09
CA ARG A 8 0.83 -53.83 44.66
C ARG A 8 1.68 -52.67 44.15
N GLU A 9 2.12 -52.85 42.90
CA GLU A 9 3.12 -52.11 42.11
C GLU A 9 2.78 -50.64 41.79
N PRO A 10 3.79 -49.83 41.37
CA PRO A 10 3.57 -48.47 40.88
C PRO A 10 3.28 -48.46 39.37
N ALA A 11 2.19 -47.82 38.94
CA ALA A 11 1.86 -47.65 37.54
C ALA A 11 2.15 -46.23 37.04
N LYS A 12 3.17 -46.15 36.16
CA LYS A 12 3.26 -45.43 34.88
C LYS A 12 3.09 -43.90 34.81
N LYS A 13 4.24 -43.28 34.51
CA LYS A 13 4.51 -42.03 33.78
C LYS A 13 3.33 -41.44 32.99
N ALA A 14 2.97 -40.20 33.30
CA ALA A 14 2.21 -39.34 32.40
C ALA A 14 3.09 -38.92 31.21
N SER A 15 2.65 -39.28 30.00
CA SER A 15 3.25 -38.89 28.74
C SER A 15 2.99 -37.40 28.47
N SER A 16 4.06 -36.67 28.16
CA SER A 16 4.03 -35.35 27.55
C SER A 16 3.17 -35.37 26.28
N LYS A 17 2.08 -34.60 26.25
CA LYS A 17 1.38 -34.29 25.01
C LYS A 17 2.30 -33.44 24.14
N SER A 18 2.82 -34.04 23.06
CA SER A 18 3.44 -33.32 21.95
C SER A 18 2.47 -32.26 21.44
N ALA A 19 2.91 -31.00 21.49
CA ALA A 19 2.29 -29.93 20.74
C ALA A 19 2.37 -30.26 19.24
N ALA A 20 1.23 -30.12 18.56
CA ALA A 20 1.15 -30.25 17.11
C ALA A 20 2.12 -29.25 16.43
N PRO A 21 2.72 -29.60 15.28
CA PRO A 21 3.65 -28.71 14.60
C PRO A 21 2.94 -27.43 14.18
N SER A 22 3.47 -26.30 14.62
CA SER A 22 3.09 -24.97 14.16
C SER A 22 3.18 -24.92 12.63
N ARG A 23 2.12 -24.41 11.99
CA ARG A 23 2.09 -24.08 10.55
C ARG A 23 3.37 -23.32 10.16
N PRO A 24 3.97 -23.59 8.99
CA PRO A 24 5.14 -22.84 8.54
C PRO A 24 4.77 -21.35 8.46
N ALA A 25 5.63 -20.50 9.03
CA ALA A 25 5.46 -19.05 8.98
C ALA A 25 5.29 -18.61 7.53
N ALA A 26 4.18 -17.95 7.23
CA ALA A 26 4.01 -17.22 5.98
C ALA A 26 5.20 -16.26 5.84
N THR A 27 5.79 -16.19 4.64
CA THR A 27 6.82 -15.20 4.30
C THR A 27 6.35 -13.83 4.82
N GLU A 28 7.12 -13.21 5.72
CA GLU A 28 6.79 -11.90 6.30
C GLU A 28 6.53 -10.89 5.17
N PRO A 29 5.29 -10.39 4.98
CA PRO A 29 4.94 -9.57 3.82
C PRO A 29 5.78 -8.30 3.68
N LEU A 30 6.23 -7.72 4.81
CA LEU A 30 7.08 -6.54 4.87
C LEU A 30 8.59 -6.86 4.89
N GLY A 31 8.98 -8.12 4.68
CA GLY A 31 10.37 -8.56 4.80
C GLY A 31 11.31 -7.83 3.83
N GLU A 32 10.92 -7.69 2.56
CA GLU A 32 11.72 -6.96 1.57
C GLU A 32 11.72 -5.44 1.86
N TYR A 33 10.59 -4.89 2.31
CA TYR A 33 10.50 -3.49 2.70
C TYR A 33 11.51 -3.13 3.79
N ARG A 34 11.45 -3.85 4.92
CA ARG A 34 12.30 -3.63 6.08
C ARG A 34 13.77 -3.87 5.75
N ARG A 35 14.10 -4.86 4.92
CA ARG A 35 15.49 -5.15 4.51
C ARG A 35 16.16 -4.03 3.73
N LYS A 36 15.39 -3.24 2.97
CA LYS A 36 15.94 -2.17 2.11
C LYS A 36 16.09 -0.83 2.84
N ARG A 37 15.65 -0.73 4.10
CA ARG A 37 15.53 0.54 4.83
C ARG A 37 16.43 0.53 6.05
N ASP A 38 17.08 1.67 6.26
CA ASP A 38 17.78 1.97 7.50
C ASP A 38 16.95 2.94 8.34
N PHE A 39 16.11 2.39 9.23
CA PHE A 39 15.21 3.15 10.10
C PHE A 39 15.94 4.01 11.15
N THR A 40 17.27 3.92 11.25
CA THR A 40 18.06 4.86 12.06
C THR A 40 18.32 6.18 11.33
N LYS A 41 18.16 6.19 10.00
CA LYS A 41 18.41 7.36 9.14
C LYS A 41 17.15 7.93 8.53
N THR A 42 16.19 7.08 8.17
CA THR A 42 14.92 7.53 7.60
C THR A 42 13.85 7.73 8.69
N SER A 43 12.94 8.67 8.47
CA SER A 43 11.76 8.88 9.31
C SER A 43 10.55 8.03 8.85
N GLU A 44 10.76 7.14 7.88
CA GLU A 44 9.76 6.20 7.42
C GLU A 44 9.37 5.20 8.52
N PRO A 45 8.09 4.78 8.58
CA PRO A 45 7.63 3.80 9.57
C PRO A 45 8.06 2.37 9.20
N ALA A 46 8.67 1.64 10.14
CA ALA A 46 8.96 0.21 9.97
C ALA A 46 7.68 -0.65 9.84
N GLY A 47 6.60 -0.20 10.49
CA GLY A 47 5.22 -0.71 10.43
C GLY A 47 5.03 -2.18 10.81
N ALA A 48 3.76 -2.58 10.93
CA ALA A 48 3.36 -3.97 11.14
C ALA A 48 2.35 -4.39 10.07
N ALA A 49 2.45 -5.63 9.58
CA ALA A 49 1.39 -6.20 8.77
C ALA A 49 0.18 -6.46 9.69
N THR A 50 -0.95 -5.81 9.42
CA THR A 50 -2.17 -5.98 10.24
C THR A 50 -3.33 -6.39 9.37
N SER A 51 -3.85 -7.59 9.58
CA SER A 51 -4.99 -8.12 8.86
C SER A 51 -6.26 -7.91 9.66
N ARG A 52 -7.12 -6.97 9.22
CA ARG A 52 -8.54 -6.93 9.61
C ARG A 52 -9.36 -6.73 8.35
N ARG A 53 -10.33 -7.61 8.12
CA ARG A 53 -11.26 -7.53 6.99
C ARG A 53 -12.05 -6.22 7.06
N ARG A 54 -12.14 -5.49 5.94
CA ARG A 54 -12.88 -4.21 5.86
C ARG A 54 -13.73 -4.17 4.60
N LYS A 55 -14.87 -3.46 4.66
CA LYS A 55 -15.73 -3.24 3.48
C LYS A 55 -15.09 -2.27 2.47
N THR A 56 -14.25 -1.36 2.95
CA THR A 56 -13.46 -0.42 2.16
C THR A 56 -12.02 -0.45 2.64
N LEU A 57 -11.09 -0.43 1.70
CA LEU A 57 -9.65 -0.48 1.94
C LEU A 57 -9.04 0.88 1.64
N ALA A 58 -7.89 1.21 2.24
CA ALA A 58 -7.23 2.48 2.01
C ALA A 58 -6.41 2.46 0.70
N PHE A 59 -6.32 3.63 0.06
CA PHE A 59 -5.30 3.87 -0.95
C PHE A 59 -4.57 5.18 -0.69
N VAL A 60 -3.36 5.26 -1.22
CA VAL A 60 -2.57 6.50 -1.25
C VAL A 60 -1.84 6.59 -2.59
N ILE A 61 -1.67 7.80 -3.07
CA ILE A 61 -0.75 8.12 -4.16
C ILE A 61 0.24 9.14 -3.63
N GLN A 62 1.52 8.79 -3.67
CA GLN A 62 2.60 9.69 -3.26
C GLN A 62 3.35 10.20 -4.49
N LYS A 63 3.52 11.52 -4.61
CA LYS A 63 4.43 12.11 -5.60
C LYS A 63 5.83 12.10 -5.00
N HIS A 64 6.77 11.48 -5.71
CA HIS A 64 8.10 11.18 -5.18
C HIS A 64 9.18 11.75 -6.09
N ALA A 65 9.87 12.79 -5.62
CA ALA A 65 11.07 13.34 -6.25
C ALA A 65 12.31 12.62 -5.72
N ALA A 66 12.54 11.41 -6.23
CA ALA A 66 13.76 10.64 -6.01
C ALA A 66 14.81 10.99 -7.09
N SER A 67 15.58 10.00 -7.58
CA SER A 67 16.44 10.18 -8.75
C SER A 67 15.67 10.65 -9.99
N HIS A 68 14.43 10.16 -10.14
CA HIS A 68 13.48 10.62 -11.13
C HIS A 68 12.15 10.88 -10.43
N LEU A 69 11.43 11.89 -10.91
CA LEU A 69 10.06 12.14 -10.48
C LEU A 69 9.17 10.97 -10.90
N HIS A 70 8.42 10.42 -9.95
CA HIS A 70 7.41 9.39 -10.20
C HIS A 70 6.30 9.49 -9.16
N PHE A 71 5.28 8.63 -9.32
CA PHE A 71 4.16 8.53 -8.39
C PHE A 71 4.06 7.10 -7.87
N ASP A 72 4.05 6.92 -6.56
CA ASP A 72 3.82 5.64 -5.93
C ASP A 72 2.32 5.46 -5.68
N LEU A 73 1.66 4.62 -6.47
CA LEU A 73 0.29 4.16 -6.21
C LEU A 73 0.33 3.00 -5.24
N ARG A 74 -0.44 3.08 -4.16
CA ARG A 74 -0.51 2.00 -3.17
C ARG A 74 -1.95 1.68 -2.80
N LEU A 75 -2.27 0.39 -2.80
CA LEU A 75 -3.59 -0.17 -2.52
C LEU A 75 -3.48 -1.16 -1.36
N GLU A 76 -4.19 -0.90 -0.26
CA GLU A 76 -4.24 -1.81 0.90
C GLU A 76 -4.89 -3.13 0.50
N LEU A 77 -4.20 -4.27 0.66
CA LEU A 77 -4.76 -5.61 0.47
C LEU A 77 -4.00 -6.60 1.37
N ASP A 78 -4.74 -7.47 2.07
CA ASP A 78 -4.16 -8.46 3.01
C ASP A 78 -3.25 -7.84 4.09
N GLY A 79 -3.58 -6.63 4.56
CA GLY A 79 -2.91 -5.97 5.69
C GLY A 79 -1.60 -5.27 5.36
N VAL A 80 -1.29 -5.10 4.07
CA VAL A 80 -0.15 -4.35 3.55
C VAL A 80 -0.57 -3.48 2.36
N MET A 81 0.30 -2.58 1.93
CA MET A 81 0.10 -1.72 0.79
C MET A 81 0.77 -2.30 -0.46
N LYS A 82 -0.01 -2.96 -1.32
CA LYS A 82 0.44 -3.37 -2.66
C LYS A 82 0.81 -2.11 -3.44
N SER A 83 2.03 -2.04 -3.96
CA SER A 83 2.63 -0.79 -4.39
C SER A 83 3.16 -0.84 -5.82
N TRP A 84 2.96 0.24 -6.56
CA TRP A 84 3.46 0.43 -7.92
C TRP A 84 4.07 1.82 -8.10
N ALA A 85 5.25 1.88 -8.71
CA ALA A 85 5.83 3.12 -9.21
C ALA A 85 5.27 3.43 -10.61
N VAL A 86 4.66 4.59 -10.76
CA VAL A 86 4.03 5.10 -11.99
C VAL A 86 4.81 6.33 -12.46
N PRO A 87 5.79 6.19 -13.38
CA PRO A 87 6.75 7.25 -13.70
C PRO A 87 6.11 8.57 -14.14
N LYS A 88 5.05 8.48 -14.95
CA LYS A 88 4.35 9.67 -15.45
C LYS A 88 3.08 10.02 -14.67
N GLY A 89 2.86 9.39 -13.51
CA GLY A 89 1.64 9.56 -12.72
C GLY A 89 0.37 8.97 -13.36
N PRO A 90 -0.76 9.00 -12.62
CA PRO A 90 -2.07 8.58 -13.12
C PRO A 90 -2.59 9.52 -14.22
N SER A 91 -3.53 9.04 -15.03
CA SER A 91 -4.28 9.87 -15.98
C SER A 91 -5.76 9.53 -15.86
N ILE A 92 -6.59 10.57 -15.82
CA ILE A 92 -8.05 10.44 -15.84
C ILE A 92 -8.61 10.36 -17.26
N ASP A 93 -7.75 10.35 -18.29
CA ASP A 93 -8.11 10.09 -19.67
C ASP A 93 -8.16 8.57 -19.92
N PRO A 94 -9.33 7.99 -20.24
CA PRO A 94 -9.46 6.55 -20.53
C PRO A 94 -8.68 6.07 -21.77
N GLY A 95 -8.27 6.99 -22.65
CA GLY A 95 -7.42 6.71 -23.80
C GLY A 95 -5.94 6.53 -23.45
N VAL A 96 -5.52 6.94 -22.26
CA VAL A 96 -4.11 6.94 -21.85
C VAL A 96 -3.80 5.76 -20.93
N LYS A 97 -2.84 4.91 -21.33
CA LYS A 97 -2.34 3.79 -20.52
C LYS A 97 -1.03 4.20 -19.83
N ARG A 98 -0.97 4.08 -18.50
CA ARG A 98 0.23 4.44 -17.72
C ARG A 98 0.98 3.17 -17.31
N LEU A 99 2.29 3.13 -17.55
CA LEU A 99 3.14 2.08 -17.01
C LEU A 99 3.15 2.17 -15.47
N ALA A 100 2.95 1.04 -14.81
CA ALA A 100 2.99 0.88 -13.36
C ALA A 100 3.90 -0.31 -13.02
N MET A 101 5.06 -0.03 -12.44
CA MET A 101 6.05 -1.05 -12.07
C MET A 101 5.77 -1.51 -10.65
N GLU A 102 5.49 -2.79 -10.44
CA GLU A 102 5.25 -3.32 -9.10
C GLU A 102 6.55 -3.24 -8.28
N VAL A 103 6.42 -2.75 -7.05
CA VAL A 103 7.51 -2.60 -6.07
C VAL A 103 7.14 -3.32 -4.78
N GLU A 104 7.99 -3.21 -3.76
CA GLU A 104 7.80 -3.93 -2.50
C GLU A 104 6.51 -3.49 -1.79
N ASP A 105 5.89 -4.41 -1.05
CA ASP A 105 4.77 -4.08 -0.17
C ASP A 105 5.21 -3.03 0.87
N HIS A 106 4.35 -2.07 1.19
CA HIS A 106 4.64 -1.06 2.22
C HIS A 106 3.72 -1.24 3.43
N PRO A 107 4.14 -0.81 4.63
CA PRO A 107 3.26 -0.81 5.79
C PRO A 107 2.11 0.19 5.62
N ILE A 108 0.95 -0.09 6.21
CA ILE A 108 -0.23 0.80 6.13
C ILE A 108 0.08 2.16 6.75
N GLU A 109 0.92 2.20 7.78
CA GLU A 109 1.38 3.43 8.43
C GLU A 109 2.11 4.37 7.45
N TYR A 110 2.71 3.82 6.39
CA TYR A 110 3.40 4.58 5.34
C TYR A 110 2.44 5.53 4.59
N ASN A 111 1.14 5.27 4.61
CA ASN A 111 0.12 6.10 3.96
C ASN A 111 0.07 7.53 4.48
N ARG A 112 0.68 7.80 5.64
CA ARG A 112 0.75 9.13 6.26
C ARG A 112 2.11 9.81 6.07
N PHE A 113 3.07 9.11 5.48
CA PHE A 113 4.42 9.64 5.31
C PHE A 113 4.45 10.76 4.25
N GLU A 114 4.91 11.93 4.68
CA GLU A 114 5.20 13.10 3.87
C GLU A 114 6.43 13.80 4.44
N GLY A 115 7.47 13.97 3.64
CA GLY A 115 8.75 14.48 4.12
C GLY A 115 9.89 14.17 3.16
N THR A 116 11.11 14.12 3.71
CA THR A 116 12.33 13.81 2.97
C THR A 116 12.94 12.51 3.46
N ILE A 117 13.37 11.69 2.51
CA ILE A 117 14.20 10.51 2.74
C ILE A 117 15.65 10.93 2.43
N PRO A 118 16.62 10.67 3.30
CA PRO A 118 18.00 11.11 3.10
C PRO A 118 18.57 10.69 1.74
N LYS A 119 19.40 11.55 1.13
CA LYS A 119 20.10 11.22 -0.11
C LYS A 119 21.01 10.00 0.11
N GLY A 120 21.03 9.07 -0.84
CA GLY A 120 21.82 7.84 -0.77
C GLY A 120 21.09 6.65 -0.12
N GLU A 121 20.01 6.91 0.62
CA GLU A 121 19.13 5.85 1.11
C GLU A 121 18.19 5.36 0.00
N TYR A 122 17.64 4.15 0.17
CA TYR A 122 16.68 3.59 -0.79
C TYR A 122 15.41 4.44 -0.82
N GLY A 123 15.07 4.99 -2.00
CA GLY A 123 13.99 5.96 -2.11
C GLY A 123 14.36 7.36 -1.64
N GLY A 124 15.65 7.70 -1.54
CA GLY A 124 16.11 9.04 -1.18
C GLY A 124 15.50 10.12 -2.08
N GLY A 125 14.89 11.12 -1.47
CA GLY A 125 14.05 12.09 -2.20
C GLY A 125 13.01 12.77 -1.33
N THR A 126 12.22 13.64 -1.95
CA THR A 126 11.05 14.26 -1.29
C THR A 126 9.79 13.49 -1.64
N VAL A 127 8.96 13.20 -0.64
CA VAL A 127 7.70 12.46 -0.77
C VAL A 127 6.55 13.37 -0.35
N MET A 128 5.57 13.54 -1.25
CA MET A 128 4.32 14.28 -1.04
C MET A 128 3.12 13.34 -1.05
N LEU A 129 2.17 13.51 -0.14
CA LEU A 129 0.86 12.87 -0.24
C LEU A 129 0.04 13.56 -1.33
N TRP A 130 0.03 12.97 -2.53
CA TRP A 130 -0.60 13.54 -3.72
C TRP A 130 -2.08 13.18 -3.80
N ASP A 131 -2.51 11.97 -3.45
CA ASP A 131 -3.92 11.66 -3.27
C ASP A 131 -4.07 10.60 -2.17
N GLN A 132 -5.25 10.52 -1.57
CA GLN A 132 -5.57 9.47 -0.61
C GLN A 132 -7.09 9.33 -0.49
N GLY A 133 -7.51 8.14 -0.10
CA GLY A 133 -8.91 7.89 0.18
C GLY A 133 -9.15 6.41 0.44
N THR A 134 -10.35 5.97 0.07
CA THR A 134 -10.73 4.57 0.14
C THR A 134 -10.96 4.00 -1.25
N TYR A 135 -10.87 2.69 -1.36
CA TYR A 135 -11.22 1.97 -2.57
C TYR A 135 -11.94 0.66 -2.25
N THR A 136 -12.63 0.14 -3.26
CA THR A 136 -13.33 -1.16 -3.22
C THR A 136 -13.35 -1.76 -4.61
N TRP A 137 -13.67 -3.06 -4.76
CA TRP A 137 -13.96 -3.62 -6.08
C TRP A 137 -15.24 -3.03 -6.66
N HIS A 138 -16.31 -3.01 -5.85
CA HIS A 138 -17.59 -2.38 -6.16
C HIS A 138 -18.39 -2.20 -4.86
N GLU A 139 -19.09 -1.07 -4.69
CA GLU A 139 -19.77 -0.73 -3.41
C GLU A 139 -20.88 -1.72 -3.01
N ARG A 140 -21.49 -2.41 -3.98
CA ARG A 140 -22.61 -3.34 -3.77
C ARG A 140 -22.20 -4.81 -3.73
N ASP A 141 -20.92 -5.14 -3.90
CA ASP A 141 -20.49 -6.54 -3.87
C ASP A 141 -20.50 -7.07 -2.41
N PRO A 142 -20.99 -8.30 -2.17
CA PRO A 142 -21.04 -8.87 -0.83
C PRO A 142 -19.66 -9.26 -0.27
N ASP A 143 -18.65 -9.47 -1.13
CA ASP A 143 -17.28 -9.81 -0.76
C ASP A 143 -16.23 -9.09 -1.63
N PRO A 144 -16.14 -7.76 -1.53
CA PRO A 144 -15.28 -6.97 -2.41
C PRO A 144 -13.80 -7.31 -2.21
N GLU A 145 -13.37 -7.66 -0.99
CA GLU A 145 -11.98 -7.99 -0.70
C GLU A 145 -11.56 -9.31 -1.36
N GLN A 146 -12.43 -10.32 -1.44
CA GLN A 146 -12.15 -11.53 -2.21
C GLN A 146 -12.03 -11.21 -3.72
N ARG A 147 -12.90 -10.36 -4.27
CA ARG A 147 -12.80 -9.92 -5.68
C ARG A 147 -11.49 -9.20 -5.97
N LEU A 148 -11.03 -8.35 -5.05
CA LEU A 148 -9.74 -7.67 -5.14
C LEU A 148 -8.58 -8.67 -5.13
N ARG A 149 -8.62 -9.67 -4.23
CA ARG A 149 -7.62 -10.76 -4.19
C ARG A 149 -7.56 -11.54 -5.51
N ASP A 150 -8.70 -11.94 -6.05
CA ASP A 150 -8.78 -12.69 -7.31
C ASP A 150 -8.25 -11.85 -8.50
N GLY A 151 -8.60 -10.56 -8.55
CA GLY A 151 -8.13 -9.63 -9.58
C GLY A 151 -6.62 -9.40 -9.52
N TYR A 152 -6.08 -9.17 -8.32
CA TYR A 152 -4.63 -9.02 -8.11
C TYR A 152 -3.86 -10.29 -8.50
N ALA A 153 -4.34 -11.46 -8.09
CA ALA A 153 -3.71 -12.76 -8.39
C ALA A 153 -3.74 -13.09 -9.89
N SER A 154 -4.85 -12.81 -10.57
CA SER A 154 -4.99 -13.04 -12.02
C SER A 154 -4.26 -12.01 -12.89
N GLY A 155 -3.94 -10.84 -12.33
CA GLY A 155 -3.35 -9.72 -13.07
C GLY A 155 -4.35 -8.84 -13.80
N ASP A 156 -5.65 -8.93 -13.47
CA ASP A 156 -6.72 -8.05 -13.93
C ASP A 156 -7.36 -7.37 -12.72
N PHE A 157 -6.65 -6.40 -12.13
CA PHE A 157 -6.97 -5.85 -10.83
C PHE A 157 -7.84 -4.60 -10.97
N LYS A 158 -9.16 -4.79 -10.92
CA LYS A 158 -10.18 -3.75 -11.04
C LYS A 158 -10.60 -3.19 -9.69
N PHE A 159 -10.77 -1.88 -9.62
CA PHE A 159 -11.19 -1.19 -8.41
C PHE A 159 -11.87 0.15 -8.71
N VAL A 160 -12.59 0.66 -7.72
CA VAL A 160 -13.21 1.98 -7.70
C VAL A 160 -12.54 2.82 -6.62
N LEU A 161 -11.94 3.94 -7.01
CA LEU A 161 -11.32 4.90 -6.10
C LEU A 161 -12.35 5.92 -5.62
N LYS A 162 -12.23 6.28 -4.34
CA LYS A 162 -12.91 7.43 -3.73
C LYS A 162 -11.86 8.29 -3.03
N GLY A 163 -11.12 9.04 -3.84
CA GLY A 163 -10.04 9.93 -3.43
C GLY A 163 -10.48 11.37 -3.24
N LYS A 164 -9.48 12.21 -2.96
CA LYS A 164 -9.63 13.66 -3.02
C LYS A 164 -9.43 14.20 -4.43
N ARG A 165 -8.64 13.50 -5.25
CA ARG A 165 -8.37 13.84 -6.66
C ARG A 165 -8.92 12.79 -7.60
N LEU A 166 -8.62 11.51 -7.36
CA LEU A 166 -9.04 10.43 -8.24
C LEU A 166 -10.33 9.79 -7.75
N GLY A 167 -11.30 9.70 -8.66
CA GLY A 167 -12.57 9.00 -8.45
C GLY A 167 -12.84 7.94 -9.52
N GLY A 168 -13.90 7.17 -9.32
CA GLY A 168 -14.42 6.25 -10.32
C GLY A 168 -13.62 4.96 -10.47
N SER A 169 -13.89 4.25 -11.55
CA SER A 169 -13.37 2.92 -11.84
C SER A 169 -12.05 2.95 -12.61
N TRP A 170 -11.16 2.03 -12.24
CA TRP A 170 -9.80 1.87 -12.73
C TRP A 170 -9.46 0.39 -12.86
N VAL A 171 -8.38 0.10 -13.59
CA VAL A 171 -7.79 -1.24 -13.66
C VAL A 171 -6.27 -1.17 -13.72
N LEU A 172 -5.63 -2.12 -13.03
CA LEU A 172 -4.24 -2.50 -13.24
C LEU A 172 -4.20 -3.83 -13.99
N VAL A 173 -3.62 -3.84 -15.20
CA VAL A 173 -3.47 -5.06 -16.01
C VAL A 173 -2.00 -5.47 -16.06
N ARG A 174 -1.68 -6.67 -15.56
CA ARG A 174 -0.32 -7.21 -15.56
C ARG A 174 0.05 -7.69 -16.96
N THR A 175 1.17 -7.22 -17.47
CA THR A 175 1.67 -7.65 -18.78
C THR A 175 2.49 -8.94 -18.64
N ARG A 176 2.44 -9.81 -19.67
CA ARG A 176 3.16 -11.09 -19.69
C ARG A 176 4.57 -11.00 -20.30
N ARG A 177 5.08 -9.80 -20.59
CA ARG A 177 6.40 -9.64 -21.22
C ARG A 177 7.50 -9.87 -20.17
N GLY A 178 8.44 -10.76 -20.50
CA GLY A 178 9.38 -11.39 -19.58
C GLY A 178 10.44 -10.44 -19.02
N GLU A 179 10.16 -9.91 -17.83
CA GLU A 179 11.13 -9.15 -17.03
C GLU A 179 11.26 -9.73 -15.62
N LYS A 180 12.36 -9.36 -14.94
CA LYS A 180 12.65 -9.73 -13.55
C LYS A 180 11.65 -9.13 -12.53
N LYS A 181 10.85 -8.13 -12.92
CA LYS A 181 9.81 -7.50 -12.09
C LYS A 181 8.47 -7.41 -12.85
N PRO A 182 7.33 -7.67 -12.19
CA PRO A 182 6.03 -7.61 -12.84
C PRO A 182 5.66 -6.18 -13.27
N GLN A 183 5.48 -6.00 -14.58
CA GLN A 183 5.02 -4.74 -15.18
C GLN A 183 3.50 -4.75 -15.35
N TRP A 184 2.88 -3.62 -15.02
CA TRP A 184 1.44 -3.40 -15.12
C TRP A 184 1.12 -2.16 -15.96
N LEU A 185 -0.12 -2.09 -16.44
CA LEU A 185 -0.71 -0.89 -17.02
C LEU A 185 -1.84 -0.41 -16.11
N LEU A 186 -1.74 0.83 -15.63
CA LEU A 186 -2.81 1.55 -14.96
C LEU A 186 -3.67 2.26 -16.01
N ILE A 187 -4.97 1.99 -15.99
CA ILE A 187 -5.92 2.48 -16.99
C ILE A 187 -7.19 2.98 -16.28
N LYS A 188 -7.63 4.18 -16.64
CA LYS A 188 -8.92 4.74 -16.20
C LYS A 188 -10.05 4.13 -17.04
N HIS A 189 -11.14 3.69 -16.41
CA HIS A 189 -12.35 3.32 -17.15
C HIS A 189 -13.17 4.56 -17.52
N ARG A 190 -13.99 4.44 -18.57
CA ARG A 190 -14.97 5.48 -18.92
C ARG A 190 -16.10 5.47 -17.88
N ASP A 191 -16.22 6.57 -17.14
CA ASP A 191 -17.30 6.86 -16.19
C ASP A 191 -17.38 8.38 -15.98
N GLU A 192 -18.19 8.83 -15.02
CA GLU A 192 -18.42 10.26 -14.72
C GLU A 192 -17.17 11.02 -14.23
N PHE A 193 -16.12 10.31 -13.81
CA PHE A 193 -14.85 10.90 -13.34
C PHE A 193 -13.76 10.92 -14.42
N ALA A 194 -14.07 10.43 -15.63
CA ALA A 194 -13.13 10.44 -16.74
C ALA A 194 -13.16 11.79 -17.49
N GLU A 195 -11.97 12.30 -17.83
CA GLU A 195 -11.82 13.54 -18.60
C GLU A 195 -10.74 13.35 -19.66
N GLN A 196 -11.12 13.48 -20.93
CA GLN A 196 -10.20 13.31 -22.06
C GLN A 196 -9.27 14.52 -22.20
N GLY A 197 -7.99 14.27 -22.47
CA GLY A 197 -6.98 15.32 -22.64
C GLY A 197 -6.55 16.04 -21.35
N ALA A 198 -7.14 15.74 -20.19
CA ALA A 198 -6.79 16.36 -18.93
C ALA A 198 -5.44 15.86 -18.39
N ASP A 199 -4.59 16.80 -17.98
CA ASP A 199 -3.35 16.51 -17.24
C ASP A 199 -3.53 16.83 -15.75
N ILE A 200 -4.23 15.94 -15.05
CA ILE A 200 -4.47 16.06 -13.60
C ILE A 200 -3.17 16.19 -12.80
N VAL A 201 -2.08 15.58 -13.27
CA VAL A 201 -0.78 15.62 -12.57
C VAL A 201 -0.15 17.01 -12.65
N ALA A 202 -0.34 17.71 -13.77
CA ALA A 202 0.10 19.09 -13.93
C ALA A 202 -0.80 20.09 -13.19
N GLN A 203 -2.09 19.82 -13.06
CA GLN A 203 -3.05 20.66 -12.35
C GLN A 203 -2.86 20.58 -10.82
N GLU A 204 -2.63 19.37 -10.31
CA GLU A 204 -2.65 19.06 -8.89
C GLU A 204 -1.23 19.00 -8.31
N VAL A 205 -0.70 20.16 -7.91
CA VAL A 205 0.74 20.31 -7.58
C VAL A 205 1.06 20.36 -6.08
N THR A 206 0.06 20.32 -5.21
CA THR A 206 0.25 20.42 -3.74
C THR A 206 -0.16 19.14 -3.01
N SER A 207 0.24 19.01 -1.74
CA SER A 207 -0.18 17.92 -0.87
C SER A 207 -1.67 18.02 -0.53
N VAL A 208 -2.41 16.92 -0.66
CA VAL A 208 -3.81 16.85 -0.24
C VAL A 208 -3.99 16.83 1.28
N THR A 209 -2.91 16.68 2.04
CA THR A 209 -2.93 16.65 3.50
C THR A 209 -2.48 17.98 4.09
N THR A 210 -1.47 18.61 3.50
CA THR A 210 -0.80 19.78 4.10
C THR A 210 -0.91 21.05 3.25
N GLY A 211 -1.37 20.94 2.00
CA GLY A 211 -1.38 22.03 1.03
C GLY A 211 0.00 22.49 0.58
N ARG A 212 1.08 21.81 1.00
CA ARG A 212 2.46 22.19 0.67
C ARG A 212 2.84 21.78 -0.74
N SER A 213 3.71 22.55 -1.40
CA SER A 213 4.38 22.13 -2.64
C SER A 213 5.54 21.14 -2.35
N MET A 214 6.13 20.56 -3.39
CA MET A 214 7.31 19.68 -3.24
C MET A 214 8.49 20.42 -2.62
N GLU A 215 8.72 21.66 -3.04
CA GLU A 215 9.80 22.53 -2.54
C GLU A 215 9.56 22.91 -1.07
N GLU A 216 8.31 23.19 -0.69
CA GLU A 216 7.95 23.50 0.68
C GLU A 216 8.14 22.28 1.61
N ILE A 217 7.82 21.07 1.14
CA ILE A 217 8.07 19.82 1.88
C ILE A 217 9.59 19.59 2.02
N ALA A 218 10.35 19.74 0.93
CA ALA A 218 11.80 19.58 0.94
C ALA A 218 12.50 20.55 1.90
N ALA A 219 11.98 21.78 2.00
CA ALA A 219 12.47 22.80 2.93
C ALA A 219 11.93 22.66 4.37
N GLY A 220 11.11 21.65 4.66
CA GLY A 220 10.55 21.43 6.00
C GLY A 220 9.58 22.52 6.46
N LYS A 221 8.93 23.25 5.52
CA LYS A 221 8.01 24.33 5.87
C LYS A 221 6.76 23.83 6.59
N PRO A 222 6.15 24.64 7.46
CA PRO A 222 4.93 24.27 8.18
C PRO A 222 3.75 24.04 7.21
N ARG A 223 2.75 23.27 7.66
CA ARG A 223 1.52 23.01 6.91
C ARG A 223 0.77 24.33 6.66
N ARG A 224 0.14 24.48 5.49
CA ARG A 224 -0.70 25.65 5.23
C ARG A 224 -1.94 25.60 6.12
N SER A 225 -2.23 26.69 6.83
CA SER A 225 -3.46 26.80 7.62
C SER A 225 -4.66 26.98 6.67
N SER A 226 -5.82 26.39 7.01
CA SER A 226 -7.05 26.52 6.21
C SER A 226 -7.58 27.96 6.10
N ARG A 227 -7.03 28.91 6.88
CA ARG A 227 -7.42 30.32 6.86
C ARG A 227 -6.89 31.13 5.68
N SER A 228 -5.81 30.69 5.03
CA SER A 228 -5.18 31.43 3.92
C SER A 228 -5.71 31.04 2.53
N ALA A 229 -6.57 30.03 2.42
CA ALA A 229 -7.09 29.53 1.13
C ALA A 229 -8.36 30.24 0.64
N ARG A 230 -8.85 31.27 1.35
CA ARG A 230 -10.07 32.03 1.01
C ARG A 230 -9.81 33.44 0.46
N GLN A 231 -8.56 33.79 0.16
CA GLN A 231 -8.20 35.16 -0.28
C GLN A 231 -7.31 35.19 -1.54
N ALA A 232 -7.28 34.12 -2.33
CA ALA A 232 -6.63 34.12 -3.64
C ALA A 232 -7.63 33.70 -4.72
#